data_AF-A0AAJ2EF94-F1
#
_entry.id   AF-A0AAJ2EF94-F1
#
_cell.length_a   1.000
_cell.length_b   1.000
_cell.length_c   1.000
_cell.angle_alpha   90.00
_cell.angle_beta   90.00
_cell.angle_gamma   90.00
#
_symmetry.space_group_name_H-M   'P 1'
#
loop_
_entity.id
_entity.type
_entity.pdbx_description
1 polymer ?
#
loop_
_entity_poly.entity_id
_entity_poly.type
_entity_poly.pdbx_seq_one_letter_code
_entity_poly.pdbx_strand_id
1 'polypeptide(L)'
;MAEELNLFENWLGGLLTKLDAPARRAAMRDIARELRRSQQARIAAQRNPDGSGYDARKPRLKPGGKALRDKRGRIKRTAMFMKLRTARYLQTEVDATGLAIGFSGRVSRVARVHQFGETDRVAPGGKDYKYPARVLLGFTTEDRELIRDMILKHITK
;
A
#
# COMPACT_ATOMS: atom_id res chain seq x y z
N MET A 1 49.73 -5.60 -8.27
CA MET A 1 48.98 -6.68 -7.59
C MET A 1 48.55 -6.27 -6.19
N ALA A 2 49.45 -6.03 -5.22
CA ALA A 2 49.03 -5.62 -3.86
C ALA A 2 48.25 -4.28 -3.83
N GLU A 3 48.71 -3.27 -4.57
CA GLU A 3 48.05 -1.96 -4.63
C GLU A 3 46.65 -2.01 -5.27
N GLU A 4 46.50 -2.84 -6.31
CA GLU A 4 45.23 -3.04 -7.02
C GLU A 4 44.20 -3.75 -6.13
N LEU A 5 44.65 -4.73 -5.34
CA LEU A 5 43.80 -5.39 -4.35
C LEU A 5 43.38 -4.44 -3.23
N ASN A 6 44.30 -3.59 -2.73
CA ASN A 6 43.97 -2.58 -1.72
C ASN A 6 42.94 -1.56 -2.22
N LEU A 7 43.06 -1.09 -3.47
CA LEU A 7 42.09 -0.19 -4.09
C LEU A 7 40.70 -0.84 -4.18
N PHE A 8 40.65 -2.12 -4.55
CA PHE A 8 39.41 -2.88 -4.61
C PHE A 8 38.80 -3.11 -3.22
N GLU A 9 39.60 -3.46 -2.22
CA GLU A 9 39.15 -3.62 -0.82
C GLU A 9 38.60 -2.32 -0.25
N ASN A 10 39.26 -1.19 -0.50
CA ASN A 10 38.79 0.12 -0.06
C ASN A 10 37.47 0.50 -0.73
N TRP A 11 37.32 0.23 -2.03
CA TRP A 11 36.07 0.44 -2.75
C TRP A 11 34.93 -0.45 -2.21
N LEU A 12 35.19 -1.74 -1.99
CA LEU A 12 34.23 -2.67 -1.38
C LEU A 12 33.86 -2.25 0.05
N GLY A 13 34.84 -1.82 0.85
CA GLY A 13 34.62 -1.30 2.19
C GLY A 13 33.66 -0.10 2.18
N GLY A 14 33.85 0.81 1.23
CA GLY A 14 32.92 1.92 0.98
C GLY A 14 31.49 1.44 0.72
N LEU A 15 31.30 0.45 -0.14
CA LEU A 15 29.98 -0.14 -0.42
C LEU A 15 29.36 -0.83 0.81
N LEU A 16 30.16 -1.54 1.61
CA LEU A 16 29.69 -2.19 2.83
C LEU A 16 29.19 -1.17 3.85
N THR A 17 29.79 0.02 3.95
CA THR A 17 29.25 1.09 4.82
C THR A 17 27.88 1.58 4.37
N LYS A 18 27.61 1.61 3.06
CA LYS A 18 26.27 1.95 2.52
C LYS A 18 25.22 0.88 2.81
N LEU A 19 25.65 -0.29 3.30
CA LEU A 19 24.80 -1.39 3.74
C LEU A 19 24.73 -1.49 5.27
N ASP A 20 25.27 -0.54 6.04
CA ASP A 20 25.18 -0.55 7.50
C ASP A 20 23.74 -0.30 8.01
N ALA A 21 23.51 -0.49 9.31
CA ALA A 21 22.16 -0.36 9.88
C ALA A 21 21.54 1.05 9.69
N PRO A 22 22.26 2.16 9.93
CA PRO A 22 21.77 3.51 9.61
C PRO A 22 21.41 3.72 8.13
N ALA A 23 22.28 3.30 7.20
CA ALA A 23 22.07 3.46 5.77
C ALA A 23 20.89 2.62 5.27
N ARG A 24 20.78 1.35 5.71
CA ARG A 24 19.61 0.51 5.43
C ARG A 24 18.33 1.12 5.96
N ARG A 25 18.34 1.64 7.19
CA ARG A 25 17.16 2.30 7.77
C ARG A 25 16.77 3.57 7.00
N ALA A 26 17.74 4.32 6.48
CA ALA A 26 17.49 5.47 5.62
C ALA A 26 16.84 5.05 4.29
N ALA A 27 17.38 4.02 3.63
CA ALA A 27 16.83 3.46 2.41
C ALA A 27 15.39 2.96 2.60
N MET A 28 15.14 2.17 3.64
CA MET A 28 13.80 1.65 3.94
C MET A 28 12.80 2.77 4.25
N ARG A 29 13.23 3.86 4.89
CA ARG A 29 12.36 5.04 5.15
C ARG A 29 11.93 5.72 3.87
N ASP A 30 12.85 5.90 2.93
CA ASP A 30 12.55 6.55 1.67
C ASP A 30 11.67 5.65 0.79
N ILE A 31 11.98 4.36 0.71
CA ILE A 31 11.14 3.36 0.00
C ILE A 31 9.74 3.31 0.60
N ALA A 32 9.60 3.27 1.93
CA ALA A 32 8.31 3.24 2.60
C ALA A 32 7.46 4.46 2.26
N ARG A 33 8.07 5.65 2.16
CA ARG A 33 7.38 6.89 1.80
C ARG A 33 6.80 6.80 0.39
N GLU A 34 7.59 6.38 -0.58
CA GLU A 34 7.15 6.35 -1.97
C GLU A 34 6.17 5.20 -2.24
N LEU A 35 6.45 4.01 -1.68
CA LEU A 35 5.51 2.89 -1.77
C LEU A 35 4.16 3.24 -1.16
N ARG A 36 4.13 3.87 0.03
CA ARG A 36 2.89 4.35 0.64
C ARG A 36 2.16 5.32 -0.29
N ARG A 37 2.87 6.27 -0.90
CA ARG A 37 2.27 7.23 -1.84
C ARG A 37 1.65 6.51 -3.04
N SER A 38 2.34 5.52 -3.60
CA SER A 38 1.82 4.67 -4.68
C SER A 38 0.54 3.95 -4.27
N GLN A 39 0.54 3.27 -3.11
CA GLN A 39 -0.66 2.62 -2.57
C GLN A 39 -1.82 3.62 -2.39
N GLN A 40 -1.54 4.82 -1.90
CA GLN A 40 -2.54 5.87 -1.73
C GLN A 40 -3.16 6.35 -3.03
N ALA A 41 -2.34 6.54 -4.06
CA ALA A 41 -2.78 6.94 -5.39
C ALA A 41 -3.62 5.84 -6.03
N ARG A 42 -3.15 4.57 -5.97
CA ARG A 42 -3.84 3.41 -6.51
C ARG A 42 -5.20 3.16 -5.86
N ILE A 43 -5.28 3.26 -4.53
CA ILE A 43 -6.56 3.16 -3.81
C ILE A 43 -7.49 4.32 -4.18
N ALA A 44 -6.96 5.55 -4.35
CA ALA A 44 -7.76 6.69 -4.78
C ALA A 44 -8.35 6.48 -6.18
N ALA A 45 -7.56 5.88 -7.08
CA ALA A 45 -7.96 5.51 -8.43
C ALA A 45 -8.89 4.28 -8.50
N GLN A 46 -9.18 3.62 -7.36
CA GLN A 46 -10.00 2.41 -7.27
C GLN A 46 -9.47 1.25 -8.13
N ARG A 47 -8.15 0.97 -8.09
CA ARG A 47 -7.52 -0.10 -8.88
C ARG A 47 -6.80 -1.14 -8.03
N ASN A 48 -6.83 -2.39 -8.48
CA ASN A 48 -5.99 -3.49 -8.00
C ASN A 48 -4.54 -3.35 -8.51
N PRO A 49 -3.57 -4.11 -7.95
CA PRO A 49 -2.17 -4.04 -8.37
C PRO A 49 -1.92 -4.50 -9.81
N ASP A 50 -2.80 -5.36 -10.34
CA ASP A 50 -2.79 -5.82 -11.73
C ASP A 50 -3.37 -4.79 -12.72
N GLY A 51 -3.80 -3.63 -12.23
CA GLY A 51 -4.41 -2.56 -13.02
C GLY A 51 -5.92 -2.65 -13.18
N SER A 52 -6.56 -3.77 -12.81
CA SER A 52 -8.02 -3.94 -12.89
C SER A 52 -8.74 -2.98 -11.93
N GLY A 53 -9.96 -2.57 -12.30
CA GLY A 53 -10.79 -1.74 -11.42
C GLY A 53 -11.33 -2.54 -10.23
N TYR A 54 -11.54 -1.87 -9.10
CA TYR A 54 -12.27 -2.47 -7.99
C TYR A 54 -13.71 -2.78 -8.38
N ASP A 55 -14.20 -3.92 -7.90
CA ASP A 55 -15.61 -4.26 -8.04
C ASP A 55 -16.51 -3.16 -7.48
N ALA A 56 -17.52 -2.78 -8.25
CA ALA A 56 -18.42 -1.71 -7.90
C ALA A 56 -19.16 -2.01 -6.57
N ARG A 57 -19.41 -0.97 -5.80
CA ARG A 57 -20.21 -1.08 -4.58
C ARG A 57 -21.66 -1.37 -4.95
N LYS A 58 -22.33 -2.31 -4.26
CA LYS A 58 -23.77 -2.52 -4.41
C LYS A 58 -24.54 -1.20 -4.16
N PRO A 59 -25.45 -0.80 -5.06
CA PRO A 59 -26.22 0.42 -4.89
C PRO A 59 -27.11 0.31 -3.65
N ARG A 60 -27.19 1.40 -2.88
CA ARG A 60 -28.09 1.45 -1.72
C ARG A 60 -29.51 1.71 -2.23
N LEU A 61 -30.39 0.72 -2.07
CA LEU A 61 -31.81 0.84 -2.39
C LEU A 61 -32.59 1.37 -1.18
N LYS A 62 -33.65 2.14 -1.42
CA LYS A 62 -34.64 2.52 -0.41
C LYS A 62 -35.54 1.32 -0.10
N PRO A 63 -36.24 1.31 1.05
CA PRO A 63 -37.40 0.44 1.23
C PRO A 63 -38.36 0.64 0.03
N GLY A 64 -38.73 -0.44 -0.65
CA GLY A 64 -39.52 -0.40 -1.91
C GLY A 64 -38.71 -0.40 -3.22
N GLY A 65 -37.43 -0.77 -3.19
CA GLY A 65 -36.64 -1.11 -4.40
C GLY A 65 -36.14 0.08 -5.23
N LYS A 66 -36.59 1.31 -4.96
CA LYS A 66 -36.08 2.51 -5.64
C LYS A 66 -34.66 2.79 -5.16
N ALA A 67 -33.69 2.90 -6.09
CA ALA A 67 -32.34 3.36 -5.75
C ALA A 67 -32.41 4.66 -4.93
N LEU A 68 -31.59 4.79 -3.88
CA LEU A 68 -31.44 6.08 -3.22
C LEU A 68 -30.98 7.07 -4.28
N ARG A 69 -31.90 7.93 -4.73
CA ARG A 69 -31.61 9.01 -5.65
C ARG A 69 -30.47 9.81 -5.03
N ASP A 70 -29.27 9.67 -5.57
CA ASP A 70 -28.16 10.52 -5.17
C ASP A 70 -28.62 11.94 -5.45
N LYS A 71 -28.76 12.75 -4.38
CA LYS A 71 -29.08 14.17 -4.52
C LYS A 71 -28.06 14.74 -5.51
N ARG A 72 -28.55 15.33 -6.62
CA ARG A 72 -27.72 15.97 -7.65
C ARG A 72 -26.63 16.80 -6.95
N GLY A 73 -25.36 16.48 -7.21
CA GLY A 73 -24.19 17.13 -6.58
C GLY A 73 -23.40 16.29 -5.57
N ARG A 74 -23.94 15.17 -5.04
CA ARG A 74 -23.22 14.29 -4.10
C ARG A 74 -22.46 13.15 -4.82
N ILE A 75 -21.74 13.49 -5.89
CA ILE A 75 -21.08 12.57 -6.84
C ILE A 75 -19.90 11.76 -6.24
N LYS A 76 -19.63 11.84 -4.92
CA LYS A 76 -18.46 11.21 -4.29
C LYS A 76 -18.74 9.97 -3.43
N ARG A 77 -19.89 9.30 -3.54
CA ARG A 77 -20.20 8.11 -2.69
C ARG A 77 -19.76 6.76 -3.27
N THR A 78 -19.30 6.72 -4.51
CA THR A 78 -18.85 5.49 -5.19
C THR A 78 -17.42 5.12 -4.84
N ALA A 79 -16.51 6.10 -4.73
CA ALA A 79 -15.12 5.84 -4.38
C ALA A 79 -14.99 5.30 -2.95
N MET A 80 -14.51 4.06 -2.83
CA MET A 80 -14.33 3.37 -1.56
C MET A 80 -12.96 3.70 -0.95
N PHE A 81 -12.79 3.43 0.34
CA PHE A 81 -11.50 3.53 1.04
C PHE A 81 -10.80 4.90 1.02
N MET A 82 -11.49 5.97 0.62
CA MET A 82 -10.91 7.33 0.53
C MET A 82 -10.39 7.86 1.87
N LYS A 83 -11.00 7.44 2.98
CA LYS A 83 -10.49 7.73 4.32
C LYS A 83 -9.36 6.77 4.70
N LEU A 84 -9.54 5.48 4.41
CA LEU A 84 -8.60 4.41 4.75
C LEU A 84 -7.23 4.60 4.09
N ARG A 85 -7.16 5.12 2.87
CA ARG A 85 -5.88 5.42 2.20
C ARG A 85 -5.05 6.49 2.91
N THR A 86 -5.66 7.40 3.67
CA THR A 86 -4.91 8.54 4.24
C THR A 86 -3.80 8.08 5.18
N ALA A 87 -2.79 8.93 5.37
CA ALA A 87 -1.65 8.64 6.24
C ALA A 87 -2.04 8.37 7.71
N ARG A 88 -3.23 8.80 8.14
CA ARG A 88 -3.75 8.44 9.45
C ARG A 88 -4.00 6.93 9.61
N TYR A 89 -4.34 6.22 8.53
CA TYR A 89 -4.80 4.83 8.59
C TYR A 89 -3.87 3.85 7.87
N LEU A 90 -3.33 4.21 6.71
CA LEU A 90 -2.32 3.39 6.02
C LEU A 90 -0.96 3.70 6.64
N GLN A 91 -0.51 2.96 7.63
CA GLN A 91 0.70 3.20 8.41
C GLN A 91 1.93 2.51 7.81
N THR A 92 3.11 2.99 8.21
CA THR A 92 4.41 2.45 7.81
C THR A 92 5.28 2.26 9.03
N GLU A 93 5.93 1.11 9.14
CA GLU A 93 6.92 0.79 10.16
C GLU A 93 8.25 0.49 9.47
N VAL A 94 9.35 0.99 10.02
CA VAL A 94 10.67 0.90 9.40
C VAL A 94 11.75 0.73 10.46
N ASP A 95 12.60 -0.28 10.27
CA ASP A 95 13.80 -0.52 11.06
C ASP A 95 15.01 -0.85 10.16
N ALA A 96 16.10 -1.34 10.76
CA ALA A 96 17.33 -1.67 10.04
C ALA A 96 17.28 -3.04 9.32
N THR A 97 16.23 -3.82 9.55
CA THR A 97 16.02 -5.16 9.00
C THR A 97 14.94 -5.15 7.90
N GLY A 98 14.00 -4.22 7.94
CA GLY A 98 12.97 -4.12 6.93
C GLY A 98 11.98 -2.98 7.12
N LEU A 99 10.89 -3.10 6.39
CA LEU A 99 9.80 -2.13 6.32
C LEU A 99 8.46 -2.88 6.22
N ALA A 100 7.43 -2.37 6.89
CA ALA A 100 6.05 -2.82 6.77
C ALA A 100 5.13 -1.67 6.41
N ILE A 101 4.15 -1.90 5.53
CA ILE A 101 3.06 -0.98 5.23
C ILE A 101 1.73 -1.70 5.43
N GLY A 102 0.82 -1.10 6.18
CA GLY A 102 -0.46 -1.74 6.44
C GLY A 102 -1.45 -0.89 7.21
N PHE A 103 -2.43 -1.57 7.78
CA PHE A 103 -3.50 -0.97 8.56
C PHE A 103 -3.49 -1.58 9.95
N SER A 104 -3.72 -0.76 10.98
CA SER A 104 -3.77 -1.20 12.38
C SER A 104 -5.14 -0.94 13.02
N GLY A 105 -5.34 -1.51 14.21
CA GLY A 105 -6.55 -1.29 15.01
C GLY A 105 -7.84 -1.67 14.29
N ARG A 106 -8.92 -0.92 14.55
CA ARG A 106 -10.27 -1.25 14.05
C ARG A 106 -10.39 -1.26 12.52
N VAL A 107 -9.56 -0.50 11.81
CA VAL A 107 -9.65 -0.41 10.34
C VAL A 107 -8.96 -1.58 9.63
N SER A 108 -8.06 -2.29 10.31
CA SER A 108 -7.36 -3.46 9.77
C SER A 108 -8.34 -4.56 9.35
N ARG A 109 -9.42 -4.80 10.13
CA ARG A 109 -10.48 -5.75 9.79
C ARG A 109 -11.12 -5.43 8.44
N VAL A 110 -11.53 -4.17 8.25
CA VAL A 110 -12.15 -3.73 6.98
C VAL A 110 -11.17 -3.91 5.83
N ALA A 111 -9.90 -3.53 6.04
CA ALA A 111 -8.88 -3.71 5.03
C ALA A 111 -8.67 -5.19 4.67
N ARG A 112 -8.58 -6.08 5.68
CA ARG A 112 -8.41 -7.52 5.52
C ARG A 112 -9.57 -8.17 4.76
N VAL A 113 -10.80 -7.85 5.15
CA VAL A 113 -12.01 -8.36 4.49
C VAL A 113 -12.00 -8.02 3.01
N HIS A 114 -11.61 -6.80 2.65
CA HIS A 114 -11.51 -6.43 1.25
C HIS A 114 -10.26 -6.97 0.57
N GLN A 115 -9.11 -7.02 1.25
CA GLN A 115 -7.85 -7.54 0.72
C GLN A 115 -8.00 -8.99 0.23
N PHE A 116 -8.66 -9.83 1.03
CA PHE A 116 -8.81 -11.26 0.75
C PHE A 116 -10.23 -11.66 0.31
N GLY A 117 -11.13 -10.69 0.14
CA GLY A 117 -12.52 -10.94 -0.24
C GLY A 117 -13.25 -11.84 0.77
N GLU A 118 -13.16 -11.53 2.06
CA GLU A 118 -13.72 -12.36 3.13
C GLU A 118 -15.22 -12.12 3.34
N THR A 119 -15.82 -12.97 4.18
CA THR A 119 -17.18 -12.76 4.66
C THR A 119 -17.15 -11.86 5.89
N ASP A 120 -17.98 -10.82 5.90
CA ASP A 120 -18.18 -10.00 7.10
C ASP A 120 -19.64 -9.51 7.18
N ARG A 121 -20.04 -9.09 8.38
CA ARG A 121 -21.38 -8.54 8.66
C ARG A 121 -21.53 -7.16 8.04
N VAL A 122 -22.66 -6.92 7.38
CA VAL A 122 -22.96 -5.61 6.76
C VAL A 122 -23.28 -4.54 7.82
N ALA A 123 -23.85 -4.96 8.95
CA ALA A 123 -24.18 -4.13 10.10
C ALA A 123 -24.09 -4.96 11.40
N PRO A 124 -23.96 -4.34 12.58
CA PRO A 124 -24.05 -5.07 13.86
C PRO A 124 -25.36 -5.88 13.93
N GLY A 125 -25.26 -7.20 14.18
CA GLY A 125 -26.41 -8.12 14.17
C GLY A 125 -27.06 -8.36 12.80
N GLY A 126 -26.49 -7.81 11.73
CA GLY A 126 -27.01 -7.95 10.37
C GLY A 126 -26.55 -9.23 9.67
N LYS A 127 -26.99 -9.39 8.41
CA LYS A 127 -26.61 -10.51 7.54
C LYS A 127 -25.12 -10.48 7.20
N ASP A 128 -24.54 -11.66 7.10
CA ASP A 128 -23.21 -11.88 6.55
C ASP A 128 -23.21 -11.64 5.03
N TYR A 129 -22.10 -11.13 4.53
CA TYR A 129 -21.90 -10.86 3.12
C TYR A 129 -20.48 -11.21 2.70
N LYS A 130 -20.35 -12.00 1.62
CA LYS A 130 -19.06 -12.27 0.98
C LYS A 130 -18.65 -11.05 0.15
N TYR A 131 -17.62 -10.35 0.60
CA TYR A 131 -17.10 -9.20 -0.11
C TYR A 131 -16.22 -9.65 -1.27
N PRO A 132 -16.31 -9.00 -2.45
CA PRO A 132 -15.31 -9.23 -3.48
C PRO A 132 -13.96 -8.63 -3.07
N ALA A 133 -12.90 -9.29 -3.52
CA ALA A 133 -11.53 -8.86 -3.27
C ALA A 133 -11.27 -7.51 -3.95
N ARG A 134 -10.71 -6.58 -3.17
CA ARG A 134 -10.21 -5.28 -3.59
C ARG A 134 -8.85 -5.14 -2.92
N VAL A 135 -7.80 -5.41 -3.68
CA VAL A 135 -6.44 -5.60 -3.16
C VAL A 135 -5.84 -4.24 -2.81
N LEU A 136 -6.04 -3.82 -1.56
CA LEU A 136 -5.63 -2.52 -1.03
C LEU A 136 -4.11 -2.41 -0.88
N LEU A 137 -3.46 -3.50 -0.48
CA LEU A 137 -2.01 -3.61 -0.33
C LEU A 137 -1.49 -4.59 -1.38
N GLY A 138 -0.54 -4.14 -2.19
CA GLY A 138 0.07 -4.99 -3.20
C GLY A 138 0.98 -4.19 -4.13
N PHE A 139 1.94 -4.86 -4.73
CA PHE A 139 2.93 -4.26 -5.62
C PHE A 139 2.46 -4.33 -7.08
N THR A 140 2.44 -3.19 -7.76
CA THR A 140 2.41 -3.16 -9.23
C THR A 140 3.80 -3.50 -9.79
N THR A 141 3.92 -3.59 -11.12
CA THR A 141 5.22 -3.68 -11.78
C THR A 141 6.07 -2.45 -11.47
N GLU A 142 5.47 -1.25 -11.58
CA GLU A 142 6.13 0.04 -11.32
C GLU A 142 6.60 0.16 -9.87
N ASP A 143 5.82 -0.37 -8.90
CA ASP A 143 6.26 -0.41 -7.50
C ASP A 143 7.54 -1.23 -7.33
N ARG A 144 7.65 -2.37 -8.02
CA ARG A 144 8.84 -3.23 -7.94
C ARG A 144 10.07 -2.57 -8.55
N GLU A 145 9.89 -1.90 -9.69
CA GLU A 145 10.94 -1.14 -10.35
C GLU A 145 11.41 0.02 -9.49
N LEU A 146 10.47 0.80 -8.95
CA LEU A 146 10.74 1.88 -8.01
C LEU A 146 11.57 1.39 -6.82
N ILE A 147 11.15 0.29 -6.17
CA ILE A 147 11.88 -0.27 -5.02
C ILE A 147 13.31 -0.64 -5.41
N ARG A 148 13.49 -1.35 -6.53
CA ARG A 148 14.81 -1.72 -7.06
C ARG A 148 15.68 -0.50 -7.29
N ASP A 149 15.17 0.50 -7.99
CA ASP A 149 15.93 1.69 -8.39
C ASP A 149 16.32 2.52 -7.16
N MET A 150 15.43 2.60 -6.16
CA MET A 150 15.74 3.25 -4.89
C MET A 150 16.84 2.50 -4.12
N ILE A 151 16.78 1.17 -4.04
CA ILE A 151 17.84 0.39 -3.39
C ILE A 151 19.18 0.63 -4.08
N LEU A 152 19.22 0.53 -5.41
CA LEU A 152 20.43 0.79 -6.20
C LEU A 152 20.98 2.19 -5.90
N LYS A 153 20.11 3.22 -5.92
CA LYS A 153 20.49 4.60 -5.59
C LYS A 153 21.09 4.76 -4.19
N HIS A 154 20.72 3.93 -3.21
CA HIS A 154 21.28 4.00 -1.86
C HIS A 154 22.65 3.32 -1.75
N ILE A 155 22.92 2.28 -2.54
CA ILE A 155 24.17 1.52 -2.48
C ILE A 155 25.24 2.02 -3.46
N THR A 156 24.86 2.67 -4.56
CA THR A 156 25.79 3.22 -5.55
C THR A 156 26.11 4.70 -5.34
N LYS A 157 25.71 5.26 -4.20
CA LYS A 157 25.86 6.67 -3.87
C LYS A 157 27.16 6.97 -3.13
#